data_AF-A0ABC9BXM3-F1
#
_entry.id   AF-A0ABC9BXM3-F1
#
_cell.length_a   1.000
_cell.length_b   1.000
_cell.length_c   1.000
_cell.angle_alpha   90.00
_cell.angle_beta   90.00
_cell.angle_gamma   90.00
#
_symmetry.space_group_name_H-M   'P 1'
#
loop_
_entity.id
_entity.type
_entity.pdbx_description
1 polymer ?
#
loop_
_entity_poly.entity_id
_entity_poly.type
_entity_poly.pdbx_seq_one_letter_code
_entity_poly.pdbx_strand_id
1 'polypeptide(L)'
;MASPMATTTNKFLVFLLLGALLPLSTMASRSTVHGAHHGHAGHGPKHQHSPPAPSPTPASPAPAAAPPTNTAAALVRATCNSTTFPELCVAALGADPSSATADVRGLSSIAVSAAATNASGGAATAAALANGTGTGAASSNAQAAPAASGGDAAVQALLRACAAKYGSARDALSAARESIAAQDYDFAAVHVSAAAEYPQVCKTLFRRQRPGAYPAELAAREEALRQLCSVASDIIALLANTVPAANN
;
A
#
# COMPACT_ATOMS: atom_id res chain seq x y z
N MET A 1 43.47 -36.39 -51.46
CA MET A 1 43.68 -36.48 -50.00
C MET A 1 42.34 -36.13 -49.35
N ALA A 2 41.79 -37.09 -48.59
CA ALA A 2 40.59 -37.05 -47.73
C ALA A 2 39.21 -36.71 -48.32
N SER A 3 38.31 -37.70 -48.16
CA SER A 3 36.85 -37.73 -48.38
C SER A 3 36.05 -36.85 -47.39
N PRO A 4 34.73 -36.63 -47.63
CA PRO A 4 33.86 -35.72 -46.86
C PRO A 4 33.24 -36.40 -45.62
N MET A 5 32.87 -35.60 -44.60
CA MET A 5 32.04 -36.05 -43.48
C MET A 5 30.60 -35.54 -43.60
N ALA A 6 29.68 -36.45 -43.29
CA ALA A 6 28.23 -36.33 -43.38
C ALA A 6 27.59 -36.26 -41.98
N THR A 7 26.36 -35.71 -41.96
CA THR A 7 25.23 -36.04 -41.05
C THR A 7 25.41 -35.64 -39.57
N THR A 8 24.49 -34.87 -38.95
CA THR A 8 23.27 -35.47 -38.37
C THR A 8 22.25 -34.40 -37.94
N THR A 9 21.07 -34.49 -38.53
CA THR A 9 19.80 -33.93 -38.06
C THR A 9 19.35 -34.67 -36.80
N ASN A 10 19.08 -33.95 -35.70
CA ASN A 10 18.48 -34.56 -34.51
C ASN A 10 17.03 -34.06 -34.33
N LYS A 11 16.10 -34.88 -34.85
CA LYS A 11 14.69 -34.87 -34.48
C LYS A 11 14.55 -35.66 -33.19
N PHE A 12 14.24 -34.98 -32.07
CA PHE A 12 13.63 -35.66 -30.94
C PHE A 12 12.18 -35.24 -30.82
N LEU A 13 11.34 -36.21 -31.15
CA LEU A 13 9.91 -36.23 -31.04
C LEU A 13 9.62 -37.15 -29.85
N VAL A 14 9.19 -36.59 -28.72
CA VAL A 14 8.63 -37.36 -27.60
C VAL A 14 7.24 -36.82 -27.32
N PHE A 15 6.25 -37.60 -27.75
CA PHE A 15 4.85 -37.54 -27.33
C PHE A 15 4.70 -38.20 -25.95
N LEU A 16 3.88 -37.60 -25.07
CA LEU A 16 3.03 -38.28 -24.06
C LEU A 16 2.11 -37.20 -23.42
N LEU A 17 0.89 -37.05 -23.97
CA LEU A 17 -0.42 -37.44 -23.39
C LEU A 17 -0.88 -36.54 -22.22
N LEU A 18 -1.77 -35.57 -22.47
CA LEU A 18 -3.24 -35.62 -22.35
C LEU A 18 -3.79 -35.87 -20.92
N GLY A 19 -4.56 -34.90 -20.42
CA GLY A 19 -5.73 -35.18 -19.58
C GLY A 19 -5.70 -34.64 -18.14
N ALA A 20 -6.15 -33.40 -17.93
CA ALA A 20 -6.97 -33.02 -16.77
C ALA A 20 -7.66 -31.67 -17.04
N LEU A 21 -8.77 -31.73 -17.76
CA LEU A 21 -9.83 -30.71 -17.66
C LEU A 21 -10.58 -30.97 -16.36
N LEU A 22 -10.59 -29.99 -15.46
CA LEU A 22 -11.56 -29.91 -14.36
C LEU A 22 -12.14 -28.49 -14.33
N PRO A 23 -13.44 -28.31 -14.64
CA PRO A 23 -14.14 -27.05 -14.45
C PRO A 23 -14.50 -26.89 -12.97
N LEU A 24 -14.08 -25.80 -12.33
CA LEU A 24 -14.62 -25.44 -11.03
C LEU A 24 -15.86 -24.57 -11.23
N SER A 25 -16.98 -25.24 -11.04
CA SER A 25 -18.37 -24.84 -11.04
C SER A 25 -18.67 -23.41 -10.58
N THR A 26 -19.44 -22.73 -11.43
CA THR A 26 -20.38 -21.66 -11.07
C THR A 26 -21.34 -22.13 -9.98
N MET A 27 -21.46 -21.40 -8.88
CA MET A 27 -22.62 -21.44 -8.00
C MET A 27 -23.35 -20.11 -8.10
N ALA A 28 -24.49 -20.13 -8.78
CA ALA A 28 -25.50 -19.10 -8.70
C ALA A 28 -26.67 -19.60 -7.84
N SER A 29 -27.18 -18.70 -7.01
CA SER A 29 -28.56 -18.57 -6.51
C SER A 29 -29.17 -19.67 -5.64
N ARG A 30 -29.59 -19.26 -4.42
CA ARG A 30 -30.99 -19.36 -3.97
C ARG A 30 -31.38 -18.16 -3.10
N SER A 31 -32.43 -17.49 -3.53
CA SER A 31 -33.25 -16.56 -2.73
C SER A 31 -34.25 -17.34 -1.87
N THR A 32 -34.72 -16.68 -0.79
CA THR A 32 -35.99 -16.90 -0.04
C THR A 32 -36.07 -18.22 0.76
N VAL A 33 -36.68 -18.30 1.96
CA VAL A 33 -38.10 -18.03 2.29
C VAL A 33 -38.32 -17.87 3.82
N HIS A 34 -39.42 -17.18 4.18
CA HIS A 34 -40.22 -17.14 5.43
C HIS A 34 -39.77 -16.12 6.49
N GLY A 35 -40.59 -15.16 6.95
CA GLY A 35 -42.03 -14.96 6.85
C GLY A 35 -42.60 -14.75 8.26
N ALA A 36 -43.04 -13.53 8.58
CA ALA A 36 -44.04 -13.29 9.63
C ALA A 36 -44.71 -11.93 9.39
N HIS A 37 -45.94 -12.02 8.89
CA HIS A 37 -46.91 -10.95 8.84
C HIS A 37 -47.57 -10.78 10.21
N HIS A 38 -47.82 -9.55 10.63
CA HIS A 38 -49.10 -9.17 11.25
C HIS A 38 -49.37 -7.70 10.92
N GLY A 39 -50.47 -7.45 10.21
CA GLY A 39 -51.06 -6.13 10.07
C GLY A 39 -52.28 -5.99 10.97
N HIS A 40 -52.62 -4.76 11.37
CA HIS A 40 -54.00 -4.28 11.34
C HIS A 40 -54.10 -2.74 11.42
N ALA A 41 -54.88 -2.21 10.48
CA ALA A 41 -55.80 -1.06 10.52
C ALA A 41 -55.44 0.25 11.28
N GLY A 42 -55.13 1.29 10.50
CA GLY A 42 -56.00 2.45 10.24
C GLY A 42 -56.62 3.25 11.40
N HIS A 43 -56.28 4.54 11.47
CA HIS A 43 -57.24 5.65 11.61
C HIS A 43 -56.61 6.98 11.12
N GLY A 44 -57.38 7.72 10.31
CA GLY A 44 -57.06 9.07 9.82
C GLY A 44 -57.23 10.18 10.88
N PRO A 45 -57.12 11.46 10.48
CA PRO A 45 -56.18 12.39 11.11
C PRO A 45 -56.81 13.26 12.21
N LYS A 46 -56.00 13.64 13.20
CA LYS A 46 -56.26 14.82 14.03
C LYS A 46 -55.05 15.75 14.01
N HIS A 47 -55.28 16.95 13.48
CA HIS A 47 -54.38 18.09 13.54
C HIS A 47 -54.06 18.43 15.00
N GLN A 48 -52.78 18.40 15.35
CA GLN A 48 -52.26 19.06 16.55
C GLN A 48 -51.01 19.83 16.18
N HIS A 49 -51.02 21.11 16.57
CA HIS A 49 -49.96 22.08 16.33
C HIS A 49 -48.69 21.67 17.07
N SER A 50 -47.61 21.44 16.34
CA SER A 50 -46.28 21.29 16.93
C SER A 50 -45.69 22.68 17.27
N PRO A 51 -45.02 22.84 18.42
CA PRO A 51 -44.27 24.06 18.72
C PRO A 51 -43.06 24.20 17.79
N PRO A 52 -42.58 25.42 17.52
CA PRO A 52 -41.45 25.66 16.63
C PRO A 52 -40.16 25.05 17.20
N ALA A 53 -39.37 24.45 16.30
CA ALA A 53 -38.05 23.94 16.59
C ALA A 53 -37.12 25.06 17.12
N PRO A 54 -36.23 24.77 18.08
CA PRO A 54 -35.20 25.73 18.47
C PRO A 54 -34.24 25.98 17.29
N SER A 55 -33.90 27.25 17.10
CA SER A 55 -32.99 27.77 16.09
C SER A 55 -31.64 27.03 16.05
N PRO A 56 -30.98 26.92 14.89
CA PRO A 56 -29.64 26.35 14.81
C PRO A 56 -28.66 27.24 15.58
N THR A 57 -27.97 26.67 16.55
CA THR A 57 -26.79 27.29 17.17
C THR A 57 -25.69 27.48 16.12
N PRO A 58 -24.94 28.59 16.16
CA PRO A 58 -23.78 28.76 15.27
C PRO A 58 -22.78 27.64 15.55
N ALA A 59 -22.42 26.88 14.52
CA ALA A 59 -21.29 25.95 14.60
C ALA A 59 -20.05 26.74 15.00
N SER A 60 -19.48 26.42 16.16
CA SER A 60 -18.17 26.94 16.54
C SER A 60 -17.16 26.54 15.47
N PRO A 61 -16.31 27.47 14.98
CA PRO A 61 -15.28 27.12 14.03
C PRO A 61 -14.32 26.11 14.69
N ALA A 62 -14.00 25.04 13.96
CA ALA A 62 -12.95 24.12 14.35
C ALA A 62 -11.66 24.91 14.65
N PRO A 63 -10.91 24.60 15.72
CA PRO A 63 -9.70 25.33 16.03
C PRO A 63 -8.73 25.18 14.85
N ALA A 64 -8.34 26.31 14.26
CA ALA A 64 -7.19 26.36 13.35
C ALA A 64 -5.98 25.80 14.11
N ALA A 65 -5.25 24.87 13.48
CA ALA A 65 -4.07 24.24 14.05
C ALA A 65 -3.13 25.31 14.65
N ALA A 66 -2.88 25.21 15.95
CA ALA A 66 -1.97 26.11 16.64
C ALA A 66 -0.56 25.98 16.04
N PRO A 67 0.24 27.07 15.99
CA PRO A 67 1.61 26.99 15.52
C PRO A 67 2.40 25.96 16.37
N PRO A 68 3.32 25.20 15.78
CA PRO A 68 4.09 24.20 16.50
C PRO A 68 4.80 24.87 17.67
N THR A 69 4.55 24.37 18.88
CA THR A 69 5.29 24.84 20.05
C THR A 69 6.76 24.48 19.88
N ASN A 70 7.67 25.33 20.34
CA ASN A 70 9.12 25.09 20.27
C ASN A 70 9.52 23.70 20.83
N THR A 71 8.74 23.19 21.80
CA THR A 71 8.90 21.87 22.39
C THR A 71 8.60 20.73 21.42
N ALA A 72 7.53 20.81 20.64
CA ALA A 72 7.17 19.77 19.68
C ALA A 72 8.21 19.66 18.55
N ALA A 73 8.65 20.81 18.02
CA ALA A 73 9.72 20.84 17.02
C ALA A 73 11.05 20.29 17.57
N ALA A 74 11.34 20.55 18.86
CA ALA A 74 12.51 19.97 19.54
C ALA A 74 12.40 18.45 19.70
N LEU A 75 11.20 17.94 20.06
CA LEU A 75 10.96 16.49 20.18
C LEU A 75 11.15 15.79 18.84
N VAL A 76 10.54 16.30 17.76
CA VAL A 76 10.71 15.76 16.40
C VAL A 76 12.20 15.68 16.03
N ARG A 77 12.95 16.76 16.26
CA ARG A 77 14.39 16.79 15.97
C ARG A 77 15.19 15.80 16.81
N ALA A 78 14.88 15.70 18.11
CA ALA A 78 15.53 14.75 19.01
C ALA A 78 15.28 13.29 18.58
N THR A 79 14.03 12.96 18.23
CA THR A 79 13.66 11.64 17.70
C THR A 79 14.37 11.35 16.38
N CYS A 80 14.35 12.29 15.43
CA CYS A 80 14.96 12.08 14.11
C CYS A 80 16.49 11.98 14.13
N ASN A 81 17.16 12.62 15.08
CA ASN A 81 18.61 12.49 15.26
C ASN A 81 19.05 11.06 15.62
N SER A 82 18.13 10.23 16.13
CA SER A 82 18.38 8.81 16.41
C SER A 82 18.06 7.89 15.24
N THR A 83 17.72 8.43 14.07
CA THR A 83 17.36 7.65 12.88
C THR A 83 18.49 7.63 11.85
N THR A 84 18.49 6.60 11.00
CA THR A 84 19.41 6.41 9.89
C THR A 84 19.27 7.50 8.81
N PHE A 85 18.07 8.09 8.68
CA PHE A 85 17.78 9.17 7.72
C PHE A 85 17.15 10.38 8.42
N PRO A 86 17.94 11.20 9.14
CA PRO A 86 17.41 12.30 9.97
C PRO A 86 16.60 13.33 9.17
N GLU A 87 17.11 13.76 8.01
CA GLU A 87 16.43 14.75 7.17
C GLU A 87 15.12 14.21 6.58
N LEU A 88 15.12 12.94 6.15
CA LEU A 88 13.89 12.29 5.68
C LEU A 88 12.88 12.14 6.82
N CYS A 89 13.33 11.81 8.03
CA CYS A 89 12.49 11.74 9.21
C CYS A 89 11.85 13.10 9.51
N VAL A 90 12.63 14.19 9.55
CA VAL A 90 12.11 15.53 9.82
C VAL A 90 11.10 15.94 8.74
N ALA A 91 11.40 15.68 7.46
CA ALA A 91 10.50 15.96 6.37
C ALA A 91 9.19 15.15 6.47
N ALA A 92 9.27 13.86 6.76
CA ALA A 92 8.12 12.97 6.87
C ALA A 92 7.21 13.34 8.05
N LEU A 93 7.79 13.60 9.23
CA LEU A 93 7.02 13.99 10.42
C LEU A 93 6.47 15.41 10.29
N GLY A 94 7.24 16.35 9.73
CA GLY A 94 6.82 17.74 9.53
C GLY A 94 5.72 17.93 8.48
N ALA A 95 5.55 16.97 7.58
CA ALA A 95 4.43 16.97 6.62
C ALA A 95 3.08 16.65 7.29
N ASP A 96 3.09 16.06 8.50
CA ASP A 96 1.88 15.74 9.25
C ASP A 96 1.66 16.77 10.39
N PRO A 97 0.58 17.56 10.37
CA PRO A 97 0.32 18.55 11.41
C PRO A 97 0.08 17.93 12.79
N SER A 98 -0.28 16.65 12.89
CA SER A 98 -0.46 15.96 14.17
C SER A 98 0.85 15.76 14.93
N SER A 99 2.00 15.90 14.26
CA SER A 99 3.33 15.89 14.89
C SER A 99 3.52 16.99 15.94
N ALA A 100 2.75 18.08 15.86
CA ALA A 100 2.81 19.20 16.81
C ALA A 100 2.35 18.84 18.23
N THR A 101 1.63 17.73 18.40
CA THR A 101 1.10 17.26 19.69
C THR A 101 1.46 15.80 19.99
N ALA A 102 2.18 15.14 19.09
CA ALA A 102 2.53 13.73 19.23
C ALA A 102 3.67 13.53 20.24
N ASP A 103 3.56 12.50 21.08
CA ASP A 103 4.70 11.93 21.79
C ASP A 103 5.51 11.00 20.85
N VAL A 104 6.59 10.38 21.34
CA VAL A 104 7.44 9.52 20.50
C VAL A 104 6.64 8.35 19.89
N ARG A 105 5.61 7.84 20.58
CA ARG A 105 4.74 6.80 20.03
C ARG A 105 3.88 7.35 18.89
N GLY A 106 3.29 8.53 19.08
CA GLY A 106 2.59 9.24 18.02
C GLY A 106 3.49 9.49 16.81
N LEU A 107 4.72 9.95 17.02
CA LEU A 107 5.71 10.15 15.96
C LEU A 107 6.05 8.85 15.22
N SER A 108 6.16 7.73 15.94
CA SER A 108 6.32 6.40 15.32
C SER A 108 5.14 6.03 14.41
N SER A 109 3.91 6.21 14.89
CA SER A 109 2.70 5.99 14.08
C SER A 109 2.64 6.90 12.85
N ILE A 110 3.07 8.17 12.96
CA ILE A 110 3.14 9.11 11.83
C ILE A 110 4.19 8.64 10.81
N ALA A 111 5.38 8.23 11.24
CA ALA A 111 6.42 7.71 10.34
C ALA A 111 5.94 6.47 9.57
N VAL A 112 5.27 5.52 10.23
CA VAL A 112 4.65 4.36 9.58
C VAL A 112 3.54 4.78 8.60
N SER A 113 2.77 5.81 8.94
CA SER A 113 1.71 6.36 8.06
C SER A 113 2.29 7.02 6.80
N ALA A 114 3.43 7.71 6.92
CA ALA A 114 4.16 8.26 5.79
C ALA A 114 4.66 7.15 4.85
N ALA A 115 5.20 6.06 5.40
CA ALA A 115 5.57 4.87 4.63
C ALA A 115 4.34 4.25 3.93
N ALA A 116 3.20 4.12 4.63
CA ALA A 116 1.98 3.54 4.06
C ALA A 116 1.41 4.39 2.92
N THR A 117 1.51 5.72 3.04
CA THR A 117 1.14 6.68 2.00
C THR A 117 2.05 6.52 0.78
N ASN A 118 3.36 6.39 0.97
CA ASN A 118 4.28 6.11 -0.13
C ASN A 118 3.98 4.76 -0.81
N ALA A 119 3.72 3.71 -0.03
CA ALA A 119 3.33 2.40 -0.58
C ALA A 119 2.03 2.50 -1.41
N SER A 120 1.03 3.21 -0.91
CA SER A 120 -0.22 3.48 -1.64
C SER A 120 0.04 4.24 -2.95
N GLY A 121 0.93 5.23 -2.92
CA GLY A 121 1.40 5.94 -4.11
C GLY A 121 2.09 5.02 -5.11
N GLY A 122 2.95 4.12 -4.65
CA GLY A 122 3.60 3.10 -5.48
C GLY A 122 2.59 2.15 -6.15
N ALA A 123 1.57 1.71 -5.42
CA ALA A 123 0.49 0.91 -5.98
C ALA A 123 -0.28 1.64 -7.08
N ALA A 124 -0.63 2.91 -6.83
CA ALA A 124 -1.31 3.76 -7.81
C ALA A 124 -0.44 4.01 -9.06
N THR A 125 0.86 4.30 -8.88
CA THR A 125 1.81 4.47 -9.98
C THR A 125 1.91 3.19 -10.83
N ALA A 126 2.05 2.02 -10.20
CA ALA A 126 2.13 0.76 -10.91
C ALA A 126 0.83 0.45 -11.68
N ALA A 127 -0.33 0.72 -11.09
CA ALA A 127 -1.62 0.55 -11.75
C ALA A 127 -1.80 1.53 -12.94
N ALA A 128 -1.39 2.79 -12.79
CA ALA A 128 -1.45 3.77 -13.86
C ALA A 128 -0.55 3.38 -15.04
N LEU A 129 0.68 2.92 -14.75
CA LEU A 129 1.58 2.39 -15.78
C LEU A 129 0.99 1.16 -16.48
N ALA A 130 0.32 0.27 -15.74
CA ALA A 130 -0.34 -0.91 -16.32
C ALA A 130 -1.49 -0.55 -17.27
N ASN A 131 -2.15 0.59 -17.04
CA ASN A 131 -3.25 1.07 -17.86
C ASN A 131 -2.81 2.03 -18.98
N GLY A 132 -1.50 2.31 -19.10
CA GLY A 132 -0.98 3.28 -20.06
C GLY A 132 -1.27 4.74 -19.71
N THR A 133 -1.65 5.02 -18.46
CA THR A 133 -1.98 6.37 -17.95
C THR A 133 -0.93 6.90 -16.98
N GLY A 134 0.23 6.24 -16.87
CA GLY A 134 1.34 6.70 -16.04
C GLY A 134 2.02 7.93 -16.65
N THR A 135 2.47 8.86 -15.81
CA THR A 135 3.25 10.05 -16.22
C THR A 135 4.72 9.75 -16.53
N GLY A 136 5.08 8.47 -16.71
CA GLY A 136 6.43 8.08 -17.08
C GLY A 136 6.78 8.70 -18.43
N ALA A 137 7.94 9.35 -18.50
CA ALA A 137 8.44 10.05 -19.67
C ALA A 137 8.01 9.31 -20.94
N ALA A 138 7.12 9.95 -21.70
CA ALA A 138 6.55 9.40 -22.91
C ALA A 138 7.68 8.76 -23.71
N SER A 139 7.65 7.43 -23.84
CA SER A 139 8.30 6.79 -24.96
C SER A 139 7.62 7.41 -26.17
N SER A 140 8.36 8.27 -26.88
CA SER A 140 7.91 8.99 -28.05
C SER A 140 7.55 8.01 -29.15
N ASN A 141 6.32 7.51 -29.10
CA ASN A 141 5.53 7.07 -30.24
C ASN A 141 4.07 6.91 -29.79
N ALA A 142 3.44 8.05 -29.49
CA ALA A 142 1.99 8.11 -29.34
C ALA A 142 1.33 7.99 -30.73
N GLN A 143 1.35 6.78 -31.29
CA GLN A 143 0.40 6.38 -32.30
C GLN A 143 -0.64 5.52 -31.59
N ALA A 144 -1.86 6.03 -31.50
CA ALA A 144 -3.02 5.22 -31.18
C ALA A 144 -3.07 4.05 -32.17
N ALA A 145 -2.86 2.82 -31.69
CA ALA A 145 -2.87 1.63 -32.54
C ALA A 145 -3.28 0.36 -31.75
N PRO A 146 -3.86 -0.63 -32.46
CA PRO A 146 -4.78 -1.64 -31.92
C PRO A 146 -4.09 -2.89 -31.36
N ALA A 147 -4.85 -3.68 -30.59
CA ALA A 147 -4.55 -5.02 -30.07
C ALA A 147 -3.15 -5.21 -29.45
N ALA A 148 -3.10 -5.24 -28.12
CA ALA A 148 -1.88 -5.49 -27.34
C ALA A 148 -1.06 -6.65 -27.92
N SER A 149 0.16 -6.34 -28.33
CA SER A 149 1.15 -7.38 -28.61
C SER A 149 1.38 -8.20 -27.33
N GLY A 150 1.75 -9.48 -27.44
CA GLY A 150 1.99 -10.33 -26.26
C GLY A 150 3.03 -9.75 -25.28
N GLY A 151 3.93 -8.90 -25.77
CA GLY A 151 4.92 -8.17 -24.97
C GLY A 151 4.31 -7.09 -24.08
N ASP A 152 3.29 -6.37 -24.57
CA ASP A 152 2.61 -5.32 -23.80
C ASP A 152 1.74 -5.94 -22.71
N ALA A 153 1.03 -7.02 -23.02
CA ALA A 153 0.22 -7.75 -22.04
C ALA A 153 1.09 -8.30 -20.88
N ALA A 154 2.30 -8.79 -21.17
CA ALA A 154 3.24 -9.27 -20.16
C ALA A 154 3.75 -8.13 -19.26
N VAL A 155 4.09 -6.96 -19.83
CA VAL A 155 4.50 -5.79 -19.05
C VAL A 155 3.35 -5.28 -18.17
N GLN A 156 2.13 -5.23 -18.69
CA GLN A 156 0.97 -4.86 -17.89
C GLN A 156 0.72 -5.83 -16.74
N ALA A 157 0.90 -7.15 -16.96
CA ALA A 157 0.76 -8.14 -15.91
C ALA A 157 1.82 -7.97 -14.81
N LEU A 158 3.07 -7.68 -15.18
CA LEU A 158 4.14 -7.33 -14.24
C LEU A 158 3.78 -6.11 -13.39
N LEU A 159 3.26 -5.05 -14.02
CA LEU A 159 2.88 -3.82 -13.34
C LEU A 159 1.69 -4.03 -12.39
N ARG A 160 0.68 -4.83 -12.77
CA ARG A 160 -0.41 -5.22 -11.86
C ARG A 160 0.10 -6.03 -10.66
N ALA A 161 1.04 -6.95 -10.88
CA ALA A 161 1.68 -7.69 -9.79
C ALA A 161 2.44 -6.74 -8.85
N CYS A 162 3.09 -5.72 -9.39
CA CYS A 162 3.71 -4.67 -8.59
C CYS A 162 2.73 -3.86 -7.77
N ALA A 163 1.62 -3.44 -8.37
CA ALA A 163 0.57 -2.73 -7.65
C ALA A 163 0.06 -3.56 -6.45
N ALA A 164 -0.13 -4.87 -6.63
CA ALA A 164 -0.52 -5.77 -5.55
C ALA A 164 0.55 -5.86 -4.45
N LYS A 165 1.85 -5.91 -4.79
CA LYS A 165 2.95 -5.95 -3.81
C LYS A 165 3.05 -4.68 -2.97
N TYR A 166 2.87 -3.52 -3.60
CA TYR A 166 2.75 -2.25 -2.85
C TYR A 166 1.50 -2.22 -1.97
N GLY A 167 0.39 -2.83 -2.41
CA GLY A 167 -0.80 -3.05 -1.58
C GLY A 167 -0.47 -3.88 -0.32
N SER A 168 0.24 -5.01 -0.47
CA SER A 168 0.69 -5.80 0.68
C SER A 168 1.63 -5.03 1.62
N ALA A 169 2.50 -4.17 1.08
CA ALA A 169 3.33 -3.29 1.90
C ALA A 169 2.50 -2.32 2.75
N ARG A 170 1.49 -1.67 2.13
CA ARG A 170 0.57 -0.79 2.85
C ARG A 170 -0.18 -1.55 3.95
N ASP A 171 -0.67 -2.75 3.66
CA ASP A 171 -1.44 -3.54 4.63
C ASP A 171 -0.57 -3.96 5.82
N ALA A 172 0.69 -4.36 5.57
CA ALA A 172 1.66 -4.61 6.64
C ALA A 172 1.95 -3.36 7.46
N LEU A 173 2.07 -2.18 6.84
CA LEU A 173 2.26 -0.92 7.58
C LEU A 173 1.00 -0.53 8.40
N SER A 174 -0.20 -0.90 7.96
CA SER A 174 -1.40 -0.77 8.78
C SER A 174 -1.32 -1.65 10.02
N ALA A 175 -0.94 -2.91 9.87
CA ALA A 175 -0.73 -3.82 10.99
C ALA A 175 0.35 -3.32 11.96
N ALA A 176 1.45 -2.74 11.44
CA ALA A 176 2.46 -2.11 12.29
C ALA A 176 1.88 -1.00 13.18
N ARG A 177 0.95 -0.17 12.66
CA ARG A 177 0.28 0.87 13.45
C ARG A 177 -0.60 0.28 14.55
N GLU A 178 -1.29 -0.83 14.26
CA GLU A 178 -2.08 -1.56 15.26
C GLU A 178 -1.17 -2.11 16.37
N SER A 179 -0.03 -2.70 16.03
CA SER A 179 0.98 -3.16 16.98
C SER A 179 1.56 -2.01 17.83
N ILE A 180 1.86 -0.84 17.23
CA ILE A 180 2.30 0.36 17.97
C ILE A 180 1.22 0.81 18.97
N ALA A 181 -0.06 0.79 18.57
CA ALA A 181 -1.16 1.15 19.46
C ALA A 181 -1.28 0.16 20.63
N ALA A 182 -1.05 -1.13 20.37
CA ALA A 182 -0.99 -2.19 21.38
C ALA A 182 0.32 -2.21 22.19
N GLN A 183 1.30 -1.35 21.87
CA GLN A 183 2.65 -1.33 22.46
C GLN A 183 3.49 -2.58 22.18
N ASP A 184 3.10 -3.36 21.18
CA ASP A 184 3.84 -4.53 20.71
C ASP A 184 4.87 -4.09 19.67
N TYR A 185 5.96 -3.49 20.14
CA TYR A 185 6.98 -2.89 19.27
C TYR A 185 7.77 -3.93 18.47
N ASP A 186 7.89 -5.15 18.99
CA ASP A 186 8.54 -6.26 18.29
C ASP A 186 7.72 -6.66 17.05
N PHE A 187 6.40 -6.85 17.20
CA PHE A 187 5.52 -7.10 16.04
C PHE A 187 5.46 -5.90 15.09
N ALA A 188 5.46 -4.67 15.61
CA ALA A 188 5.50 -3.48 14.77
C ALA A 188 6.75 -3.46 13.87
N ALA A 189 7.92 -3.79 14.43
CA ALA A 189 9.15 -3.87 13.67
C ALA A 189 9.10 -4.95 12.58
N VAL A 190 8.58 -6.15 12.90
CA VAL A 190 8.38 -7.24 11.92
C VAL A 190 7.52 -6.79 10.74
N HIS A 191 6.41 -6.11 11.02
CA HIS A 191 5.51 -5.61 9.98
C HIS A 191 6.16 -4.54 9.10
N VAL A 192 6.92 -3.61 9.69
CA VAL A 192 7.67 -2.59 8.91
C VAL A 192 8.75 -3.24 8.05
N SER A 193 9.50 -4.21 8.56
CA SER A 193 10.50 -4.94 7.78
C SER A 193 9.85 -5.69 6.61
N ALA A 194 8.73 -6.37 6.83
CA ALA A 194 7.98 -7.03 5.75
C ALA A 194 7.54 -6.04 4.66
N ALA A 195 7.08 -4.85 5.07
CA ALA A 195 6.64 -3.81 4.14
C ALA A 195 7.74 -3.35 3.17
N ALA A 196 8.98 -3.22 3.64
CA ALA A 196 10.12 -2.83 2.82
C ALA A 196 10.48 -3.87 1.74
N GLU A 197 10.21 -5.15 1.99
CA GLU A 197 10.56 -6.27 1.11
C GLU A 197 9.55 -6.50 -0.02
N TYR A 198 8.25 -6.21 0.20
CA TYR A 198 7.25 -6.53 -0.83
C TYR A 198 7.54 -5.88 -2.19
N PRO A 199 7.92 -4.58 -2.29
CA PRO A 199 8.21 -3.98 -3.58
C PRO A 199 9.50 -4.47 -4.23
N GLN A 200 10.47 -5.01 -3.48
CA GLN A 200 11.71 -5.58 -4.05
C GLN A 200 11.44 -6.73 -5.03
N VAL A 201 10.29 -7.41 -4.85
CA VAL A 201 9.80 -8.44 -5.77
C VAL A 201 9.60 -7.88 -7.18
N CYS A 202 9.21 -6.61 -7.33
CA CYS A 202 9.01 -5.95 -8.62
C CYS A 202 10.27 -5.95 -9.47
N LYS A 203 11.35 -5.38 -8.94
CA LYS A 203 12.63 -5.32 -9.63
C LYS A 203 13.12 -6.70 -10.02
N THR A 204 12.91 -7.69 -9.16
CA THR A 204 13.24 -9.10 -9.43
C THR A 204 12.41 -9.70 -10.57
N LEU A 205 11.10 -9.45 -10.60
CA LEU A 205 10.20 -9.91 -11.66
C LEU A 205 10.57 -9.27 -13.01
N PHE A 206 10.81 -7.96 -13.03
CA PHE A 206 11.24 -7.24 -14.23
C PHE A 206 12.60 -7.72 -14.71
N ARG A 207 13.60 -7.87 -13.83
CA ARG A 207 14.92 -8.40 -14.20
C ARG A 207 14.82 -9.77 -14.88
N ARG A 208 13.88 -10.63 -14.46
CA ARG A 208 13.70 -11.97 -15.03
C ARG A 208 13.00 -11.96 -16.38
N GLN A 209 11.96 -11.12 -16.54
CA GLN A 209 11.06 -11.19 -17.69
C GLN A 209 11.32 -10.11 -18.75
N ARG A 210 11.80 -8.93 -18.31
CA ARG A 210 12.07 -7.75 -19.13
C ARG A 210 13.30 -7.00 -18.58
N PRO A 211 14.51 -7.57 -18.73
CA PRO A 211 15.74 -6.94 -18.23
C PRO A 211 15.88 -5.49 -18.73
N GLY A 212 16.23 -4.56 -17.84
CA GLY A 212 16.41 -3.14 -18.18
C GLY A 212 15.13 -2.31 -18.35
N ALA A 213 13.94 -2.91 -18.23
CA ALA A 213 12.66 -2.23 -18.45
C ALA A 213 11.91 -1.88 -17.14
N TYR A 214 12.59 -1.84 -16.00
CA TYR A 214 11.94 -1.47 -14.73
C TYR A 214 11.67 0.06 -14.71
N PRO A 215 10.42 0.51 -14.49
CA PRO A 215 10.09 1.93 -14.52
C PRO A 215 10.86 2.73 -13.46
N ALA A 216 11.41 3.88 -13.85
CA ALA A 216 12.19 4.74 -12.96
C ALA A 216 11.35 5.29 -11.81
N GLU A 217 10.08 5.59 -12.06
CA GLU A 217 9.14 6.08 -11.05
C GLU A 217 8.88 5.03 -9.96
N LEU A 218 8.79 3.74 -10.35
CA LEU A 218 8.68 2.66 -9.37
C LEU A 218 9.98 2.43 -8.61
N ALA A 219 11.13 2.53 -9.28
CA ALA A 219 12.43 2.45 -8.61
C ALA A 219 12.60 3.54 -7.54
N ALA A 220 12.21 4.78 -7.84
CA ALA A 220 12.25 5.88 -6.89
C ALA A 220 11.30 5.65 -5.70
N ARG A 221 10.09 5.12 -5.96
CA ARG A 221 9.10 4.78 -4.92
C ARG A 221 9.61 3.66 -4.00
N GLU A 222 10.20 2.61 -4.58
CA GLU A 222 10.79 1.49 -3.86
C GLU A 222 11.90 1.95 -2.91
N GLU A 223 12.82 2.77 -3.38
CA GLU A 223 13.91 3.31 -2.56
C GLU A 223 13.37 4.24 -1.46
N ALA A 224 12.46 5.14 -1.79
CA ALA A 224 11.82 6.00 -0.79
C ALA A 224 11.07 5.20 0.28
N LEU A 225 10.41 4.10 -0.10
CA LEU A 225 9.71 3.24 0.87
C LEU A 225 10.70 2.54 1.80
N ARG A 226 11.82 2.03 1.26
CA ARG A 226 12.88 1.40 2.04
C ARG A 226 13.43 2.37 3.10
N GLN A 227 13.72 3.61 2.72
CA GLN A 227 14.23 4.62 3.64
C GLN A 227 13.18 5.02 4.69
N LEU A 228 11.92 5.20 4.30
CA LEU A 228 10.83 5.48 5.24
C LEU A 228 10.61 4.33 6.23
N CYS A 229 10.68 3.07 5.77
CA CYS A 229 10.59 1.90 6.66
C CYS A 229 11.79 1.86 7.63
N SER A 230 13.01 2.21 7.18
CA SER A 230 14.16 2.34 8.07
C SER A 230 13.93 3.39 9.15
N VAL A 231 13.44 4.59 8.78
CA VAL A 231 13.08 5.64 9.74
C VAL A 231 12.05 5.13 10.76
N ALA A 232 11.00 4.46 10.29
CA ALA A 232 9.97 3.90 11.17
C ALA A 232 10.55 2.87 12.13
N SER A 233 11.38 1.94 11.65
CA SER A 233 12.06 0.94 12.48
C SER A 233 12.97 1.58 13.53
N ASP A 234 13.72 2.62 13.19
CA ASP A 234 14.60 3.31 14.14
C ASP A 234 13.81 3.97 15.28
N ILE A 235 12.67 4.59 14.97
CA ILE A 235 11.79 5.20 16.00
C ILE A 235 11.13 4.11 16.85
N ILE A 236 10.70 2.98 16.25
CA ILE A 236 10.16 1.83 17.00
C ILE A 236 11.21 1.26 17.95
N ALA A 237 12.47 1.13 17.51
CA ALA A 237 13.57 0.67 18.36
C ALA A 237 13.84 1.65 19.52
N LEU A 238 13.76 2.96 19.26
CA LEU A 238 13.84 3.97 20.32
C LEU A 238 12.74 3.78 21.37
N LEU A 239 11.51 3.45 20.96
CA LEU A 239 10.41 3.14 21.89
C LEU A 239 10.67 1.87 22.70
N ALA A 240 11.08 0.80 22.05
CA ALA A 240 11.39 -0.47 22.71
C ALA A 240 12.48 -0.32 23.79
N ASN A 241 13.46 0.57 23.56
CA ASN A 241 14.55 0.83 24.50
C ASN A 241 14.19 1.81 25.63
N THR A 242 13.14 2.62 25.45
CA THR A 242 12.73 3.66 26.43
C THR A 242 11.60 3.19 27.34
N VAL A 243 10.89 2.13 26.98
CA VAL A 243 9.95 1.45 27.87
C VAL A 243 10.73 0.38 28.65
N PRO A 244 11.08 0.60 29.93
CA PRO A 244 11.66 -0.47 30.74
C PRO A 244 10.69 -1.65 30.75
N ALA A 245 11.19 -2.85 30.50
CA ALA A 245 10.42 -4.09 30.53
C ALA A 245 9.62 -4.15 31.84
N ALA A 246 8.35 -3.80 31.77
CA ALA A 246 7.46 -3.85 32.90
C ALA A 246 7.12 -5.33 33.13
N ASN A 247 7.87 -5.94 34.04
CA ASN A 247 7.53 -7.12 34.84
C ASN A 247 6.91 -8.31 34.09
N ASN A 248 7.74 -9.32 33.80
CA ASN A 248 7.34 -10.71 34.03
C ASN A 248 7.67 -11.08 35.48
#